data_AF-A0A3D0R8N9-F1
#
_entry.id   AF-A0A3D0R8N9-F1
#
_cell.length_a   1.000
_cell.length_b   1.000
_cell.length_c   1.000
_cell.angle_alpha   90.00
_cell.angle_beta   90.00
_cell.angle_gamma   90.00
#
_symmetry.space_group_name_H-M   'P 1'
#
loop_
_entity.id
_entity.type
_entity.pdbx_description
1 polymer ?
#
loop_
_entity_poly.entity_id
_entity_poly.type
_entity_poly.pdbx_seq_one_letter_code
_entity_poly.pdbx_strand_id
1 'polypeptide(L)'
;AELPEALTAHGALLAGAFAAGADPDDFFRDRVDDPAALHARVVLLREQALTAGSPTPAARELALGRDTPVSELEPAGGSTLEAVAELLAITDFAAVYLALASGERS
;
A
#
# COMPACT_ATOMS: atom_id res chain seq x y z
N ALA A 1 -8.62 -3.48 17.17
CA ALA A 1 -9.66 -3.85 16.19
C ALA A 1 -9.14 -4.99 15.33
N GLU A 2 -10.02 -5.78 14.72
CA GLU A 2 -9.62 -6.84 13.78
C GLU A 2 -8.90 -6.23 12.56
N LEU A 3 -7.94 -6.95 12.00
CA LEU A 3 -7.23 -6.49 10.80
C LEU A 3 -8.16 -6.55 9.57
N PRO A 4 -8.00 -5.64 8.60
CA PRO A 4 -8.67 -5.75 7.32
C PRO A 4 -8.33 -7.10 6.67
N GLU A 5 -9.34 -7.77 6.10
CA GLU A 5 -9.19 -9.08 5.45
C GLU A 5 -8.03 -9.12 4.45
N ALA A 6 -7.86 -8.06 3.66
CA ALA A 6 -6.78 -7.94 2.68
C ALA A 6 -5.38 -8.10 3.30
N LEU A 7 -5.14 -7.57 4.51
CA LEU A 7 -3.84 -7.72 5.18
C LEU A 7 -3.61 -9.14 5.70
N THR A 8 -4.68 -9.85 6.04
CA THR A 8 -4.62 -11.26 6.43
C THR A 8 -4.41 -12.14 5.20
N ALA A 9 -5.24 -11.98 4.17
CA ALA A 9 -5.22 -12.78 2.94
C ALA A 9 -3.93 -12.60 2.13
N HIS A 10 -3.36 -11.39 2.12
CA HIS A 10 -2.17 -11.06 1.35
C HIS A 10 -0.90 -10.90 2.20
N GLY A 11 -0.93 -11.33 3.46
CA GLY A 11 0.21 -11.18 4.38
C GLY A 11 1.52 -11.78 3.87
N ALA A 12 1.45 -12.84 3.06
CA ALA A 12 2.63 -13.46 2.44
C ALA A 12 3.34 -12.53 1.44
N LEU A 13 2.62 -11.61 0.76
CA LEU A 13 3.24 -10.62 -0.12
C LEU A 13 4.13 -9.66 0.65
N LEU A 14 3.78 -9.36 1.91
CA LEU A 14 4.50 -8.43 2.77
C LEU A 14 5.72 -9.07 3.46
N ALA A 15 5.88 -10.38 3.39
CA ALA A 15 7.00 -11.12 3.98
C ALA A 15 7.84 -11.88 2.93
N GLY A 16 7.46 -11.81 1.66
CA GLY A 16 8.09 -12.54 0.56
C GLY A 16 8.97 -11.65 -0.33
N ALA A 17 9.01 -11.97 -1.62
CA ALA A 17 9.88 -11.30 -2.60
C ALA A 17 9.65 -9.78 -2.75
N PHE A 18 8.50 -9.26 -2.31
CA PHE A 18 8.17 -7.84 -2.34
C PHE A 18 8.36 -7.13 -1.00
N ALA A 19 8.85 -7.83 0.04
CA ALA A 19 9.16 -7.22 1.32
C ALA A 19 10.38 -6.28 1.20
N ALA A 20 10.46 -5.28 2.07
CA ALA A 20 11.68 -4.52 2.23
C ALA A 20 12.80 -5.43 2.75
N GLY A 21 13.98 -5.39 2.12
CA GLY A 21 15.11 -6.24 2.51
C GLY A 21 14.96 -7.73 2.19
N ALA A 22 14.16 -8.09 1.19
CA ALA A 22 14.01 -9.48 0.73
C ALA A 22 15.34 -10.11 0.23
N ASP A 23 16.32 -9.29 -0.15
CA ASP A 23 17.68 -9.71 -0.49
C ASP A 23 18.65 -9.23 0.63
N PRO A 24 19.31 -10.14 1.37
CA PRO A 24 20.23 -9.76 2.45
C PRO A 24 21.57 -9.20 1.93
N ASP A 25 21.95 -9.49 0.68
CA ASP A 25 23.19 -8.99 0.07
C ASP A 25 23.00 -7.60 -0.57
N ASP A 26 21.77 -7.11 -0.59
CA ASP A 26 21.31 -5.89 -1.24
C ASP A 26 21.98 -4.62 -0.69
N PHE A 27 22.36 -4.62 0.60
CA PHE A 27 23.07 -3.51 1.23
C PHE A 27 24.50 -3.33 0.70
N PHE A 28 25.15 -4.42 0.27
CA PHE A 28 26.53 -4.41 -0.23
C PHE A 28 26.62 -4.38 -1.76
N ARG A 29 25.49 -4.54 -2.43
CA ARG A 29 25.40 -4.60 -3.88
C ARG A 29 25.42 -3.21 -4.50
N ASP A 30 26.30 -3.00 -5.47
CA ASP A 30 26.30 -1.79 -6.30
C ASP A 30 25.16 -1.89 -7.32
N ARG A 31 24.11 -1.09 -7.10
CA ARG A 31 22.85 -1.12 -7.86
C ARG A 31 22.71 -0.02 -8.89
N VAL A 32 23.77 0.70 -9.22
CA VAL A 32 23.72 1.82 -10.18
C VAL A 32 23.13 1.40 -11.53
N ASP A 33 23.47 0.20 -12.00
CA ASP A 33 23.00 -0.33 -13.29
C ASP A 33 21.84 -1.34 -13.16
N ASP A 34 21.44 -1.69 -11.93
CA ASP A 34 20.40 -2.68 -11.68
C ASP A 34 18.99 -2.05 -11.79
N PRO A 35 17.99 -2.77 -12.33
CA PRO A 35 16.60 -2.33 -12.27
C PRO A 35 16.15 -2.17 -10.82
N ALA A 36 15.40 -1.11 -10.54
CA ALA A 36 14.82 -0.89 -9.21
C ALA A 36 13.95 -2.08 -8.79
N ALA A 37 14.22 -2.62 -7.60
CA ALA A 37 13.46 -3.72 -7.03
C ALA A 37 12.00 -3.32 -6.78
N LEU A 38 11.07 -4.26 -6.99
CA LEU A 38 9.66 -4.06 -6.69
C LEU A 38 9.40 -4.36 -5.22
N HIS A 39 8.81 -3.40 -4.52
CA HIS A 39 8.39 -3.55 -3.13
C HIS A 39 6.89 -3.33 -2.99
N ALA A 40 6.27 -4.12 -2.11
CA ALA A 40 4.88 -3.95 -1.76
C ALA A 40 4.68 -2.64 -0.98
N ARG A 41 3.55 -1.98 -1.24
CA ARG A 41 3.09 -0.81 -0.48
C ARG A 41 1.65 -1.05 -0.06
N VAL A 42 1.36 -0.80 1.22
CA VAL A 42 -0.01 -0.84 1.73
C VAL A 42 -0.66 0.53 1.50
N VAL A 43 -1.84 0.54 0.89
CA VAL A 43 -2.67 1.74 0.74
C VAL A 43 -3.95 1.55 1.53
N LEU A 44 -4.14 2.36 2.58
CA LEU A 44 -5.34 2.33 3.41
C LEU A 44 -6.33 3.39 2.91
N LEU A 45 -7.47 2.93 2.41
CA LEU A 45 -8.57 3.80 2.01
C LEU A 45 -9.52 3.99 3.19
N ARG A 46 -9.72 5.24 3.63
CA ARG A 46 -10.56 5.56 4.78
C ARG A 46 -11.72 6.43 4.35
N GLU A 47 -12.94 5.93 4.49
CA GLU A 47 -14.16 6.71 4.21
C GLU A 47 -14.41 7.78 5.30
N GLN A 48 -13.94 7.55 6.53
CA GLN A 48 -14.10 8.49 7.64
C GLN A 48 -12.85 8.65 8.51
N ALA A 49 -12.90 9.66 9.38
CA ALA A 49 -11.89 9.91 10.40
C ALA A 49 -11.70 8.71 11.35
N LEU A 50 -10.50 8.61 11.93
CA LEU A 50 -10.14 7.56 12.88
C LEU A 50 -11.07 7.56 14.09
N THR A 51 -11.68 6.41 14.37
CA THR A 51 -12.41 6.14 15.60
C THR A 51 -11.65 5.12 16.45
N ALA A 52 -11.99 5.00 17.73
CA ALA A 52 -11.34 4.04 18.64
C ALA A 52 -11.46 2.57 18.17
N GLY A 53 -12.46 2.26 17.32
CA GLY A 53 -12.65 0.95 16.72
C GLY A 53 -12.02 0.77 15.34
N SER A 54 -11.31 1.78 14.82
CA SER A 54 -10.72 1.70 13.48
C SER A 54 -9.66 0.60 13.38
N PRO A 55 -9.63 -0.18 12.28
CA PRO A 55 -8.56 -1.15 12.01
C PRO A 55 -7.23 -0.49 11.61
N THR A 56 -7.24 0.82 11.29
CA THR A 56 -6.07 1.54 10.76
C THR A 56 -4.83 1.51 11.67
N PRO A 57 -4.92 1.71 13.00
CA PRO A 57 -3.73 1.60 13.85
C PRO A 57 -3.10 0.21 13.83
N ALA A 58 -3.92 -0.85 13.86
CA ALA A 58 -3.44 -2.23 13.80
C ALA A 58 -2.82 -2.55 12.42
N ALA A 59 -3.41 -2.05 11.34
CA ALA A 59 -2.87 -2.15 9.99
C ALA A 59 -1.50 -1.45 9.87
N ARG A 60 -1.38 -0.25 10.46
CA ARG A 60 -0.13 0.53 10.46
C ARG A 60 0.96 -0.16 11.28
N GLU A 61 0.63 -0.67 12.46
CA GLU A 61 1.56 -1.43 13.29
C GLU A 61 2.06 -2.69 12.57
N LEU A 62 1.15 -3.41 11.90
CA LEU A 62 1.48 -4.58 11.11
C LEU A 62 2.45 -4.26 9.96
N ALA A 63 2.21 -3.17 9.24
CA ALA A 63 3.06 -2.73 8.14
C ALA A 63 4.43 -2.26 8.64
N LEU A 64 4.47 -1.52 9.76
CA LEU A 64 5.72 -1.09 10.40
C LEU A 64 6.57 -2.29 10.84
N GLY A 65 5.94 -3.30 11.45
CA GLY A 65 6.63 -4.53 11.85
C GLY A 65 7.21 -5.34 10.67
N ARG A 66 6.79 -5.04 9.44
CA ARG A 66 7.29 -5.64 8.20
C ARG A 66 8.09 -4.67 7.33
N ASP A 67 8.42 -3.49 7.86
CA ASP A 67 9.08 -2.41 7.13
C ASP A 67 8.41 -2.10 5.77
N THR A 68 7.09 -2.23 5.73
CA THR A 68 6.29 -2.02 4.53
C THR A 68 5.78 -0.57 4.49
N PRO A 69 6.07 0.21 3.42
CA PRO A 69 5.55 1.56 3.28
C PRO A 69 4.02 1.62 3.32
N VAL A 70 3.47 2.63 3.99
CA VAL A 70 2.02 2.87 4.09
C VAL A 70 1.66 4.23 3.51
N SER A 71 0.60 4.28 2.71
CA SER A 71 -0.10 5.50 2.31
C SER A 71 -1.53 5.44 2.80
N GLU A 72 -2.04 6.55 3.36
CA GLU A 72 -3.45 6.64 3.76
C GLU A 72 -4.15 7.68 2.89
N LEU A 73 -5.31 7.31 2.37
CA LEU A 73 -6.17 8.20 1.59
C LEU A 73 -7.47 8.43 2.35
N GLU A 74 -7.81 9.70 2.49
CA GLU A 74 -9.05 10.17 3.11
C GLU A 74 -9.75 11.11 2.11
N PRO A 75 -11.08 11.04 1.99
CA PRO A 75 -11.84 11.97 1.18
C PRO A 75 -11.80 13.37 1.79
N ALA A 76 -11.99 14.39 0.96
CA ALA A 76 -12.06 15.78 1.41
C ALA A 76 -13.28 16.07 2.32
N GLY A 77 -14.26 15.16 2.33
CA GLY A 77 -15.50 15.23 3.11
C GLY A 77 -16.73 15.13 2.22
N GLY A 78 -17.91 15.06 2.84
CA GLY A 78 -19.18 14.91 2.14
C GLY A 78 -20.02 13.76 2.70
N SER A 79 -21.04 13.38 1.95
CA SER A 79 -21.81 12.16 2.20
C SER A 79 -20.98 10.91 1.98
N THR A 80 -21.41 9.77 2.53
CA THR A 80 -20.82 8.44 2.28
C THR A 80 -20.66 8.14 0.78
N LEU A 81 -21.67 8.47 -0.03
CA LEU A 81 -21.58 8.23 -1.48
C LEU A 81 -20.49 9.08 -2.14
N GLU A 82 -20.38 10.35 -1.76
CA GLU A 82 -19.32 11.24 -2.27
C GLU A 82 -17.94 10.76 -1.83
N ALA A 83 -17.78 10.35 -0.57
CA ALA A 83 -16.53 9.80 -0.03
C ALA A 83 -16.08 8.54 -0.80
N VAL A 84 -16.99 7.60 -1.04
CA VAL A 84 -16.68 6.39 -1.81
C VAL A 84 -16.38 6.72 -3.27
N ALA A 85 -17.14 7.62 -3.89
CA ALA A 85 -16.89 8.04 -5.27
C ALA A 85 -15.52 8.71 -5.44
N GLU A 86 -15.10 9.54 -4.48
CA GLU A 86 -13.80 10.19 -4.47
C GLU A 86 -12.66 9.16 -4.35
N LEU A 87 -12.74 8.24 -3.37
CA LEU A 87 -11.73 7.20 -3.20
C LEU A 87 -11.65 6.28 -4.43
N LEU A 88 -12.78 5.89 -5.01
CA LEU A 88 -12.82 5.12 -6.25
C LEU A 88 -12.16 5.87 -7.40
N ALA A 89 -12.51 7.14 -7.61
CA ALA A 89 -11.92 7.95 -8.68
C ALA A 89 -10.39 8.03 -8.55
N ILE A 90 -9.87 8.29 -7.34
CA ILE A 90 -8.42 8.33 -7.10
C ILE A 90 -7.77 6.98 -7.43
N THR A 91 -8.37 5.87 -7.00
CA THR A 91 -7.81 4.54 -7.28
C THR A 91 -7.89 4.13 -8.75
N ASP A 92 -8.92 4.55 -9.48
CA ASP A 92 -9.08 4.28 -10.91
C ASP A 92 -8.04 5.05 -11.74
N PHE A 93 -7.87 6.35 -11.47
CA PHE A 93 -6.79 7.13 -12.08
C PHE A 93 -5.41 6.57 -11.73
N ALA A 94 -5.19 6.16 -10.48
CA ALA A 94 -3.94 5.53 -10.07
C ALA A 94 -3.67 4.23 -10.86
N ALA A 95 -4.69 3.39 -11.07
CA ALA A 95 -4.56 2.18 -11.89
C ALA A 95 -4.18 2.50 -13.34
N VAL A 96 -4.79 3.53 -13.96
CA VAL A 96 -4.44 3.99 -15.31
C VAL A 96 -2.99 4.48 -15.36
N TYR A 97 -2.55 5.31 -14.41
CA TYR A 97 -1.18 5.81 -14.38
C TYR A 97 -0.15 4.71 -14.11
N LEU A 98 -0.48 3.74 -13.25
CA LEU A 98 0.36 2.56 -13.03
C LEU A 98 0.47 1.72 -14.30
N ALA A 99 -0.63 1.53 -15.04
CA ALA A 99 -0.62 0.83 -16.31
C ALA A 99 0.30 1.54 -17.33
N LEU A 100 0.14 2.86 -17.50
CA LEU A 100 0.99 3.65 -18.39
C LEU A 100 2.48 3.57 -18.01
N ALA A 101 2.80 3.75 -16.72
CA ALA A 101 4.16 3.65 -16.22
C ALA A 101 4.74 2.22 -16.27
N SER A 102 3.90 1.19 -16.36
CA SER A 102 4.32 -0.20 -16.52
C SER A 102 4.49 -0.62 -17.98
N GLY A 103 3.76 0.02 -18.91
CA GLY A 103 3.85 -0.24 -20.34
C GLY A 103 5.19 0.14 -20.96
N GLU A 104 5.91 1.11 -20.38
CA GLU A 104 7.28 1.47 -20.78
C GLU A 104 8.35 0.46 -20.30
N ARG A 105 7.97 -0.51 -19.44
CA ARG A 105 8.85 -1.54 -18.86
C ARG A 105 8.74 -2.91 -19.54
N SER A 106 7.86 -3.08 -20.53
CA SER A 106 7.67 -4.33 -21.30
C SER A 106 8.38 -4.26 -22.64
#